data_AF-G9WMJ2-F1
#
_entry.id   AF-G9WMJ2-F1
#
_cell.length_a   1.000
_cell.length_b   1.000
_cell.length_c   1.000
_cell.angle_alpha   90.00
_cell.angle_beta   90.00
_cell.angle_gamma   90.00
#
_symmetry.space_group_name_H-M   'P 1'
#
loop_
_entity.id
_entity.type
_entity.pdbx_description
1 polymer ?
#
loop_
_entity_poly.entity_id
_entity_poly.type
_entity_poly.pdbx_seq_one_letter_code
_entity_poly.pdbx_strand_id
1 'polypeptide(L)'
;MKDLQKIEGSNIFLKECIHEIENAVDLDSITVERAVFGLFFSGVKLSTGHGGLCFTPVKEIPEAVCCPSSAKAMPFSGKLKGRAVKAYLEDIFSENILRRTLGIAALNALSTLVWEKTAHPEYELLYGADAFDEIDVKKYNKSVVVGALVPMIRKLMQENADFHILEKDIRTLKEREMPYFLPPERAGECVPYADLLVITGVTILNDTLPELLSMAKKNAEILVVGPTASMLPDCLFSKGVTMLGGIQVTKADELLDIISEGGSGYHFFGKYAERTVLRRK
;
A
#
# COMPACT_ATOMS: atom_id res chain seq x y z
N MET A 1 -1.37 1.18 -31.15
CA MET A 1 -2.45 0.23 -30.80
C MET A 1 -2.09 -0.74 -29.68
N LYS A 2 -0.81 -1.08 -29.43
CA LYS A 2 -0.39 -1.87 -28.26
C LYS A 2 -0.34 -1.05 -26.95
N ASP A 3 -0.27 0.28 -27.03
CA ASP A 3 -0.08 1.16 -25.86
C ASP A 3 -1.39 1.59 -25.17
N LEU A 4 -2.56 1.38 -25.81
CA LEU A 4 -3.87 1.72 -25.23
C LEU A 4 -4.45 0.59 -24.36
N GLN A 5 -4.12 -0.67 -24.64
CA GLN A 5 -4.57 -1.82 -23.82
C GLN A 5 -3.84 -1.94 -22.48
N LYS A 6 -2.63 -1.35 -22.34
CA LYS A 6 -1.92 -1.36 -21.06
C LYS A 6 -2.55 -0.41 -20.02
N ILE A 7 -3.30 0.59 -20.47
CA ILE A 7 -4.03 1.53 -19.61
C ILE A 7 -5.31 0.89 -19.04
N GLU A 8 -5.88 -0.13 -19.70
CA GLU A 8 -7.05 -0.88 -19.22
C GLU A 8 -6.74 -1.80 -18.02
N GLY A 9 -5.46 -2.08 -17.75
CA GLY A 9 -4.99 -2.80 -16.55
C GLY A 9 -4.50 -1.89 -15.42
N SER A 10 -4.54 -0.57 -15.58
CA SER A 10 -4.16 0.36 -14.51
C SER A 10 -5.13 0.24 -13.34
N ASN A 11 -4.62 0.20 -12.10
CA ASN A 11 -5.44 0.26 -10.88
C ASN A 11 -6.56 1.31 -10.99
N ILE A 12 -7.76 0.86 -11.36
CA ILE A 12 -8.95 1.73 -11.50
C ILE A 12 -9.16 2.53 -10.23
N PHE A 13 -8.91 1.87 -9.09
CA PHE A 13 -9.08 2.42 -7.77
C PHE A 13 -8.14 3.59 -7.48
N LEU A 14 -6.96 3.67 -8.11
CA LEU A 14 -6.09 4.84 -7.99
C LEU A 14 -6.71 6.04 -8.73
N LYS A 15 -7.34 5.82 -9.90
CA LYS A 15 -8.06 6.89 -10.62
C LYS A 15 -9.30 7.34 -9.87
N GLU A 16 -10.09 6.40 -9.36
CA GLU A 16 -11.27 6.69 -8.52
C GLU A 16 -10.87 7.50 -7.28
N CYS A 17 -9.81 7.09 -6.57
CA CYS A 17 -9.31 7.82 -5.41
C CYS A 17 -8.79 9.23 -5.76
N ILE A 18 -8.06 9.39 -6.87
CA ILE A 18 -7.60 10.71 -7.34
C ILE A 18 -8.81 11.61 -7.61
N HIS A 19 -9.84 11.08 -8.28
CA HIS A 19 -11.05 11.85 -8.60
C HIS A 19 -11.79 12.31 -7.34
N GLU A 20 -11.91 11.46 -6.32
CA GLU A 20 -12.48 11.84 -5.03
C GLU A 20 -11.69 12.96 -4.36
N ILE A 21 -10.36 12.88 -4.40
CA ILE A 21 -9.47 13.91 -3.85
C ILE A 21 -9.60 15.23 -4.61
N GLU A 22 -9.64 15.20 -5.94
CA GLU A 22 -9.81 16.39 -6.79
C GLU A 22 -11.11 17.15 -6.48
N ASN A 23 -12.17 16.42 -6.10
CA ASN A 23 -13.44 17.02 -5.71
C ASN A 23 -13.45 17.60 -4.29
N ALA A 24 -12.51 17.18 -3.43
CA ALA A 24 -12.49 17.55 -2.02
C ALA A 24 -11.47 18.65 -1.67
N VAL A 25 -10.40 18.81 -2.47
CA VAL A 25 -9.33 19.79 -2.21
C VAL A 25 -8.82 20.48 -3.46
N ASP A 26 -8.44 21.75 -3.33
CA ASP A 26 -7.75 22.50 -4.38
C ASP A 26 -6.29 22.06 -4.52
N LEU A 27 -6.06 21.14 -5.45
CA LEU A 27 -4.73 20.60 -5.74
C LEU A 27 -3.74 21.62 -6.34
N ASP A 28 -4.22 22.72 -6.94
CA ASP A 28 -3.32 23.74 -7.50
C ASP A 28 -2.59 24.52 -6.40
N SER A 29 -3.16 24.56 -5.20
CA SER A 29 -2.56 25.20 -4.03
C SER A 29 -1.54 24.32 -3.28
N ILE A 30 -1.39 23.05 -3.66
CA ILE A 30 -0.62 22.06 -2.89
C ILE A 30 0.65 21.64 -3.64
N THR A 31 1.77 21.67 -2.93
CA THR A 31 3.06 21.17 -3.42
C THR A 31 3.60 20.08 -2.51
N VAL A 32 4.57 19.30 -2.99
CA VAL A 32 5.34 18.39 -2.14
C VAL A 32 6.51 19.17 -1.53
N GLU A 33 6.43 19.43 -0.22
CA GLU A 33 7.44 20.16 0.54
C GLU A 33 8.72 19.33 0.73
N ARG A 34 8.56 18.03 0.94
CA ARG A 34 9.67 17.08 1.13
C ARG A 34 9.29 15.72 0.57
N ALA A 35 10.26 15.04 -0.04
CA ALA A 35 10.14 13.64 -0.46
C ALA A 35 11.45 12.91 -0.20
N VAL A 36 11.37 11.66 0.25
CA VAL A 36 12.53 10.82 0.55
C VAL A 36 12.33 9.40 0.02
N PHE A 37 13.43 8.76 -0.34
CA PHE A 37 13.50 7.32 -0.55
C PHE A 37 14.34 6.71 0.56
N GLY A 38 13.73 5.83 1.36
CA GLY A 38 14.44 4.93 2.26
C GLY A 38 14.60 3.53 1.66
N LEU A 39 15.07 2.59 2.47
CA LEU A 39 15.25 1.19 2.03
C LEU A 39 13.94 0.38 2.06
N PHE A 40 13.04 0.71 2.98
CA PHE A 40 11.79 -0.04 3.16
C PHE A 40 10.56 0.79 2.77
N PHE A 41 10.62 2.10 2.98
CA PHE A 41 9.54 3.03 2.70
C PHE A 41 10.09 4.28 2.03
N SER A 42 9.29 4.84 1.15
CA SER A 42 9.44 6.19 0.62
C SER A 42 8.29 7.02 1.14
N GLY A 43 8.55 8.30 1.36
CA GLY A 43 7.57 9.17 1.96
C GLY A 43 7.60 10.56 1.38
N VAL A 44 6.47 11.25 1.54
CA VAL A 44 6.34 12.66 1.21
C VAL A 44 5.71 13.42 2.36
N LYS A 45 5.99 14.72 2.41
CA LYS A 45 5.26 15.73 3.18
C LYS A 45 4.73 16.75 2.19
N LEU A 46 3.43 17.01 2.25
CA LEU A 46 2.77 18.07 1.48
C LEU A 46 3.01 19.43 2.14
N SER A 47 2.83 20.52 1.39
CA SER A 47 2.86 21.89 1.92
C SER A 47 1.76 22.17 2.96
N THR A 48 0.78 21.28 3.08
CA THR A 48 -0.24 21.28 4.13
C THR A 48 0.23 20.58 5.42
N GLY A 49 1.48 20.14 5.50
CA GLY A 49 2.05 19.41 6.64
C GLY A 49 1.75 17.91 6.67
N HIS A 50 0.82 17.44 5.83
CA HIS A 50 0.38 16.05 5.81
C HIS A 50 1.44 15.13 5.21
N GLY A 51 1.65 13.98 5.85
CA GLY A 51 2.62 12.98 5.40
C GLY A 51 1.95 11.74 4.83
N GLY A 52 2.61 11.06 3.90
CA GLY A 52 2.13 9.81 3.33
C GLY A 52 3.28 8.93 2.90
N LEU A 53 3.07 7.61 2.99
CA LEU A 53 4.09 6.59 2.75
C LEU A 53 3.68 5.61 1.66
N CYS A 54 4.70 5.03 1.03
CA CYS A 54 4.59 3.89 0.14
C CYS A 54 5.80 2.98 0.36
N PHE A 55 5.63 1.68 0.20
CA PHE A 55 6.74 0.72 0.24
C PHE A 55 7.78 1.04 -0.85
N THR A 56 9.08 0.98 -0.52
CA THR A 56 10.13 1.14 -1.53
C THR A 56 10.45 -0.20 -2.19
N PRO A 57 10.24 -0.35 -3.51
CA PRO A 57 10.45 -1.61 -4.20
C PRO A 57 11.92 -1.78 -4.60
N VAL A 58 12.82 -1.90 -3.62
CA VAL A 58 14.28 -1.94 -3.86
C VAL A 58 14.70 -3.03 -4.86
N LYS A 59 13.96 -4.16 -4.88
CA LYS A 59 14.21 -5.28 -5.81
C LYS A 59 13.82 -4.98 -7.26
N GLU A 60 12.98 -3.97 -7.48
CA GLU A 60 12.53 -3.54 -8.81
C GLU A 60 13.35 -2.37 -9.34
N ILE A 61 14.26 -1.82 -8.53
CA ILE A 61 15.22 -0.82 -8.99
C ILE A 61 16.21 -1.54 -9.92
N PRO A 62 16.30 -1.14 -11.20
CA PRO A 62 17.29 -1.69 -12.12
C PRO A 62 18.66 -1.60 -11.46
N GLU A 63 19.49 -2.66 -11.59
CA GLU A 63 20.78 -2.77 -10.90
C GLU A 63 21.44 -1.40 -10.74
N ALA A 64 21.80 -1.03 -9.51
CA ALA A 64 22.43 0.25 -9.19
C ALA A 64 23.88 0.28 -9.68
N VAL A 65 24.08 0.01 -10.98
CA VAL A 65 25.33 0.12 -11.68
C VAL A 65 25.60 1.58 -12.00
N CYS A 66 26.88 1.96 -12.00
CA CYS A 66 27.36 3.30 -12.32
C CYS A 66 27.26 3.59 -13.84
N CYS A 67 26.06 3.42 -14.41
CA CYS A 67 25.78 3.60 -15.83
C CYS A 67 24.57 4.55 -16.02
N PRO A 68 24.43 5.18 -17.20
CA PRO A 68 23.35 6.13 -17.50
C PRO A 68 21.94 5.54 -17.33
N SER A 69 21.79 4.23 -17.45
CA SER A 69 20.55 3.48 -17.25
C SER A 69 20.01 3.60 -15.83
N SER A 70 20.86 3.51 -14.81
CA SER A 70 20.45 3.60 -13.41
C SER A 70 20.10 5.04 -13.02
N ALA A 71 20.81 6.04 -13.57
CA ALA A 71 20.44 7.45 -13.43
C ALA A 71 19.07 7.78 -14.08
N LYS A 72 18.72 7.13 -15.20
CA LYS A 72 17.40 7.26 -15.84
C LYS A 72 16.29 6.58 -15.03
N ALA A 73 16.62 5.53 -14.27
CA ALA A 73 15.69 4.84 -13.39
C ALA A 73 15.41 5.63 -12.10
N MET A 74 16.34 6.50 -11.68
CA MET A 74 16.12 7.37 -10.54
C MET A 74 14.92 8.31 -10.78
N PRO A 75 14.23 8.72 -9.70
CA PRO A 75 13.20 9.74 -9.79
C PRO A 75 13.83 11.10 -10.19
N PHE A 76 13.06 12.18 -10.15
CA PHE A 76 13.58 13.54 -10.38
C PHE A 76 14.48 14.03 -9.22
N SER A 77 15.60 13.35 -8.97
CA SER A 77 16.57 13.65 -7.91
C SER A 77 17.02 15.11 -7.97
N GLY A 78 17.04 15.78 -6.81
CA GLY A 78 17.31 17.22 -6.70
C GLY A 78 16.15 18.12 -7.14
N LYS A 79 15.07 17.57 -7.69
CA LYS A 79 13.88 18.30 -8.17
C LYS A 79 12.57 17.79 -7.58
N LEU A 80 12.63 16.96 -6.54
CA LEU A 80 11.42 16.42 -5.89
C LEU A 80 10.67 17.50 -5.08
N LYS A 81 11.40 18.32 -4.33
CA LYS A 81 10.86 19.40 -3.50
C LYS A 81 10.25 20.52 -4.36
N GLY A 82 9.11 21.04 -3.92
CA GLY A 82 8.44 22.21 -4.51
C GLY A 82 7.66 21.91 -5.80
N ARG A 83 7.68 20.67 -6.30
CA ARG A 83 6.82 20.24 -7.41
C ARG A 83 5.35 20.25 -6.96
N ALA A 84 4.46 20.64 -7.87
CA ALA A 84 3.01 20.57 -7.67
C ALA A 84 2.58 19.13 -7.37
N VAL A 85 1.62 18.95 -6.45
CA VAL A 85 1.16 17.61 -6.06
C VAL A 85 0.48 16.89 -7.23
N LYS A 86 -0.17 17.62 -8.15
CA LYS A 86 -0.75 17.05 -9.39
C LYS A 86 0.28 16.27 -10.20
N ALA A 87 1.51 16.77 -10.32
CA ALA A 87 2.58 16.07 -11.03
C ALA A 87 2.99 14.76 -10.35
N TYR A 88 2.82 14.64 -9.02
CA TYR A 88 3.01 13.37 -8.31
C TYR A 88 1.84 12.42 -8.53
N LEU A 89 0.60 12.91 -8.61
CA LEU A 89 -0.55 12.09 -8.94
C LEU A 89 -0.48 11.54 -10.37
N GLU A 90 0.00 12.34 -11.32
CA GLU A 90 0.33 11.87 -12.68
C GLU A 90 1.44 10.79 -12.66
N ASP A 91 2.45 10.97 -11.81
CA ASP A 91 3.57 10.04 -11.63
C ASP A 91 3.12 8.63 -11.19
N ILE A 92 1.92 8.48 -10.60
CA ILE A 92 1.32 7.19 -10.21
C ILE A 92 1.19 6.24 -11.42
N PHE A 93 0.93 6.77 -12.61
CA PHE A 93 0.74 5.99 -13.83
C PHE A 93 2.03 5.88 -14.66
N SER A 94 3.18 6.29 -14.10
CA SER A 94 4.47 6.16 -14.76
C SER A 94 4.95 4.71 -14.77
N GLU A 95 5.57 4.29 -15.87
CA GLU A 95 6.32 3.02 -15.96
C GLU A 95 7.56 3.02 -15.03
N ASN A 96 7.98 4.19 -14.51
CA ASN A 96 9.03 4.26 -13.50
C ASN A 96 8.44 3.99 -12.11
N ILE A 97 8.79 2.83 -11.54
CA ILE A 97 8.28 2.38 -10.24
C ILE A 97 8.61 3.34 -9.09
N LEU A 98 9.73 4.07 -9.13
CA LEU A 98 10.11 5.04 -8.10
C LEU A 98 9.23 6.29 -8.18
N ARG A 99 8.93 6.78 -9.39
CA ARG A 99 7.96 7.88 -9.59
C ARG A 99 6.59 7.47 -9.05
N ARG A 100 6.14 6.26 -9.41
CA ARG A 100 4.90 5.70 -8.90
C ARG A 100 4.86 5.58 -7.38
N THR A 101 5.96 5.14 -6.78
CA THR A 101 6.11 5.02 -5.32
C THR A 101 5.83 6.37 -4.64
N LEU A 102 6.47 7.46 -5.09
CA LEU A 102 6.21 8.79 -4.52
C LEU A 102 4.82 9.32 -4.87
N GLY A 103 4.28 8.97 -6.04
CA GLY A 103 2.91 9.31 -6.40
C GLY A 103 1.89 8.71 -5.43
N ILE A 104 2.01 7.42 -5.11
CA ILE A 104 1.14 6.75 -4.13
C ILE A 104 1.37 7.32 -2.72
N ALA A 105 2.61 7.64 -2.35
CA ALA A 105 2.88 8.31 -1.08
C ALA A 105 2.16 9.69 -1.00
N ALA A 106 2.14 10.46 -2.09
CA ALA A 106 1.40 11.72 -2.18
C ALA A 106 -0.12 11.52 -2.14
N LEU A 107 -0.64 10.48 -2.79
CA LEU A 107 -2.05 10.10 -2.71
C LEU A 107 -2.47 9.78 -1.27
N ASN A 108 -1.65 9.02 -0.53
CA ASN A 108 -1.90 8.68 0.86
C ASN A 108 -1.86 9.92 1.77
N ALA A 109 -0.94 10.86 1.52
CA ALA A 109 -0.89 12.13 2.25
C ALA A 109 -2.12 13.00 1.99
N LEU A 110 -2.56 13.08 0.73
CA LEU A 110 -3.78 13.79 0.33
C LEU A 110 -5.04 13.14 0.90
N SER A 111 -5.06 11.81 0.98
CA SER A 111 -6.19 11.06 1.57
C SER A 111 -6.37 11.44 3.04
N THR A 112 -5.29 11.62 3.80
CA THR A 112 -5.36 12.12 5.19
C THR A 112 -5.94 13.54 5.23
N LEU A 113 -5.49 14.43 4.34
CA LEU A 113 -6.01 15.81 4.25
C LEU A 113 -7.52 15.84 3.93
N VAL A 114 -7.98 15.00 3.00
CA VAL A 114 -9.40 14.88 2.67
C VAL A 114 -10.16 14.34 3.87
N TRP A 115 -9.64 13.30 4.51
CA TRP A 115 -10.26 12.66 5.67
C TRP A 115 -10.54 13.66 6.80
N GLU A 116 -9.64 14.61 7.04
CA GLU A 116 -9.82 15.66 8.07
C GLU A 116 -10.85 16.73 7.67
N LYS A 117 -11.13 16.89 6.38
CA LYS A 117 -12.03 17.94 5.84
C LYS A 117 -13.46 17.46 5.64
N THR A 118 -13.65 16.18 5.39
CA THR A 118 -14.97 15.62 5.06
C THR A 118 -15.46 14.68 6.16
N ALA A 119 -16.77 14.66 6.38
CA ALA A 119 -17.36 13.69 7.29
C ALA A 119 -17.46 12.32 6.60
N HIS A 120 -17.10 11.26 7.32
CA HIS A 120 -17.12 9.87 6.84
C HIS A 120 -18.05 9.01 7.70
N PRO A 121 -19.38 9.26 7.70
CA PRO A 121 -20.32 8.61 8.62
C PRO A 121 -20.42 7.09 8.41
N GLU A 122 -20.22 6.63 7.17
CA GLU A 122 -20.29 5.22 6.75
C GLU A 122 -19.12 4.36 7.28
N TYR A 123 -18.07 5.01 7.77
CA TYR A 123 -16.82 4.37 8.12
C TYR A 123 -16.46 4.54 9.59
N GLU A 124 -15.76 3.53 10.12
CA GLU A 124 -15.10 3.55 11.41
C GLU A 124 -13.58 3.53 11.18
N LEU A 125 -12.89 4.53 11.73
CA LEU A 125 -11.42 4.62 11.73
C LEU A 125 -10.91 4.48 13.16
N LEU A 126 -10.15 3.43 13.41
CA LEU A 126 -9.50 3.16 14.70
C LEU A 126 -8.03 3.55 14.63
N TYR A 127 -7.61 4.40 15.55
CA TYR A 127 -6.23 4.84 15.72
C TYR A 127 -5.47 3.95 16.69
N GLY A 128 -4.21 3.66 16.40
CA GLY A 128 -3.35 2.82 17.23
C GLY A 128 -3.73 1.33 17.23
N ALA A 129 -4.67 0.91 16.38
CA ALA A 129 -5.11 -0.48 16.26
C ALA A 129 -4.29 -1.24 15.20
N ASP A 130 -4.08 -2.54 15.43
CA ASP A 130 -3.49 -3.44 14.44
C ASP A 130 -4.59 -4.22 13.73
N ALA A 131 -4.66 -4.12 12.40
CA ALA A 131 -5.68 -4.80 11.60
C ALA A 131 -5.64 -6.33 11.76
N PHE A 132 -4.48 -6.91 12.11
CA PHE A 132 -4.40 -8.34 12.36
C PHE A 132 -5.08 -8.75 13.66
N ASP A 133 -5.16 -7.87 14.65
CA ASP A 133 -5.82 -8.15 15.93
C ASP A 133 -7.35 -8.15 15.79
N GLU A 134 -7.88 -7.38 14.83
CA GLU A 134 -9.30 -7.31 14.49
C GLU A 134 -9.83 -8.56 13.76
N ILE A 135 -8.94 -9.44 13.30
CA ILE A 135 -9.30 -10.66 12.58
C ILE A 135 -9.20 -11.87 13.50
N ASP A 136 -10.33 -12.54 13.73
CA ASP A 136 -10.37 -13.85 14.38
C ASP A 136 -10.26 -14.96 13.33
N VAL A 137 -9.02 -15.46 13.12
CA VAL A 137 -8.71 -16.45 12.08
C VAL A 137 -9.47 -17.77 12.24
N LYS A 138 -10.03 -18.07 13.42
CA LYS A 138 -10.79 -19.30 13.69
C LYS A 138 -12.14 -19.33 12.99
N LYS A 139 -12.65 -18.18 12.54
CA LYS A 139 -13.95 -18.06 11.87
C LYS A 139 -13.92 -18.48 10.41
N TYR A 140 -12.73 -18.74 9.85
CA TYR A 140 -12.52 -18.95 8.43
C TYR A 140 -12.00 -20.35 8.18
N ASN A 141 -12.58 -21.08 7.21
CA ASN A 141 -12.14 -22.44 6.92
C ASN A 141 -10.85 -22.43 6.11
N LYS A 142 -10.71 -21.49 5.18
CA LYS A 142 -9.52 -21.36 4.33
C LYS A 142 -9.06 -19.92 4.24
N SER A 143 -7.77 -19.68 4.48
CA SER A 143 -7.16 -18.35 4.39
C SER A 143 -6.09 -18.27 3.30
N VAL A 144 -5.89 -17.10 2.72
CA VAL A 144 -4.76 -16.82 1.82
C VAL A 144 -4.09 -15.52 2.26
N VAL A 145 -2.77 -15.56 2.38
CA VAL A 145 -1.94 -14.40 2.70
C VAL A 145 -1.13 -14.04 1.46
N VAL A 146 -1.30 -12.83 0.93
CA VAL A 146 -0.53 -12.30 -0.18
C VAL A 146 0.56 -11.38 0.36
N GLY A 147 1.81 -11.80 0.21
CA GLY A 147 2.99 -11.18 0.77
C GLY A 147 3.45 -11.84 2.08
N ALA A 148 4.72 -11.64 2.43
CA ALA A 148 5.33 -12.12 3.68
C ALA A 148 4.86 -11.33 4.93
N LEU A 149 3.57 -11.41 5.24
CA LEU A 149 2.93 -10.76 6.40
C LEU A 149 3.14 -11.61 7.66
N VAL A 150 4.38 -11.61 8.16
CA VAL A 150 4.85 -12.48 9.25
C VAL A 150 3.92 -12.53 10.47
N PRO A 151 3.35 -11.41 10.98
CA PRO A 151 2.43 -11.49 12.13
C PRO A 151 1.16 -12.32 11.84
N MET A 152 0.53 -12.13 10.67
CA MET A 152 -0.65 -12.91 10.25
C MET A 152 -0.29 -14.37 10.00
N ILE A 153 0.83 -14.64 9.33
CA ILE A 153 1.32 -16.01 9.09
C ILE A 153 1.52 -16.74 10.42
N ARG A 154 2.16 -16.09 11.40
CA ARG A 154 2.34 -16.68 12.74
C ARG A 154 1.00 -16.96 13.42
N LYS A 155 0.05 -16.04 13.34
CA LYS A 155 -1.30 -16.19 13.91
C LYS A 155 -2.03 -17.40 13.31
N LEU A 156 -2.00 -17.55 11.99
CA LEU A 156 -2.59 -18.70 11.29
C LEU A 156 -1.94 -20.03 11.67
N MET A 157 -0.60 -20.08 11.74
CA MET A 157 0.13 -21.28 12.16
C MET A 157 -0.18 -21.66 13.62
N GLN A 158 -0.25 -20.70 14.53
CA GLN A 158 -0.54 -20.94 15.95
C GLN A 158 -1.93 -21.55 16.15
N GLU A 159 -2.89 -21.16 15.31
CA GLU A 159 -4.26 -21.65 15.37
C GLU A 159 -4.49 -22.90 14.48
N ASN A 160 -3.42 -23.47 13.91
CA ASN A 160 -3.49 -24.61 12.99
C ASN A 160 -4.51 -24.41 11.85
N ALA A 161 -4.62 -23.18 11.32
CA ALA A 161 -5.53 -22.85 10.24
C ALA A 161 -5.10 -23.51 8.92
N ASP A 162 -6.06 -23.74 8.01
CA ASP A 162 -5.77 -24.08 6.61
C ASP A 162 -5.51 -22.78 5.82
N PHE A 163 -4.28 -22.61 5.34
CA PHE A 163 -3.91 -21.40 4.61
C PHE A 163 -2.79 -21.61 3.59
N HIS A 164 -2.67 -20.66 2.65
CA HIS A 164 -1.55 -20.55 1.73
C HIS A 164 -0.92 -19.15 1.78
N ILE A 165 0.37 -19.07 1.45
CA ILE A 165 1.15 -17.83 1.36
C ILE A 165 1.55 -17.61 -0.10
N LEU A 166 1.04 -16.55 -0.73
CA LEU A 166 1.45 -16.12 -2.07
C LEU A 166 2.56 -15.06 -1.94
N GLU A 167 3.80 -15.41 -2.28
CA GLU A 167 4.96 -14.51 -2.12
C GLU A 167 5.90 -14.60 -3.34
N LYS A 168 6.47 -13.46 -3.75
CA LYS A 168 7.39 -13.38 -4.90
C LYS A 168 8.81 -13.81 -4.53
N ASP A 169 9.26 -13.50 -3.31
CA ASP A 169 10.62 -13.80 -2.85
C ASP A 169 10.62 -14.79 -1.69
N ILE A 170 10.94 -16.05 -2.02
CA ILE A 170 11.06 -17.16 -1.06
C ILE A 170 12.02 -16.88 0.10
N ARG A 171 13.01 -15.99 -0.07
CA ARG A 171 13.98 -15.64 1.00
C ARG A 171 13.34 -14.88 2.16
N THR A 172 12.12 -14.39 1.97
CA THR A 172 11.35 -13.72 3.02
C THR A 172 10.66 -14.70 3.97
N LEU A 173 10.57 -15.98 3.59
CA LEU A 173 9.91 -17.04 4.35
C LEU A 173 10.92 -17.90 5.10
N LYS A 174 10.49 -18.40 6.26
CA LYS A 174 11.26 -19.37 7.07
C LYS A 174 10.94 -20.80 6.65
N GLU A 175 11.82 -21.74 6.97
CA GLU A 175 11.63 -23.17 6.66
C GLU A 175 10.26 -23.72 7.10
N ARG A 176 9.81 -23.37 8.31
CA ARG A 176 8.49 -23.77 8.83
C ARG A 176 7.29 -23.15 8.11
N GLU A 177 7.50 -22.08 7.33
CA GLU A 177 6.47 -21.37 6.56
C GLU A 177 6.41 -21.90 5.11
N MET A 178 7.47 -22.58 4.66
CA MET A 178 7.58 -23.15 3.30
C MET A 178 6.50 -24.15 2.92
N PRO A 179 5.96 -25.00 3.81
CA PRO A 179 4.86 -25.90 3.46
C PRO A 179 3.59 -25.19 2.98
N TYR A 180 3.41 -23.90 3.32
CA TYR A 180 2.25 -23.09 2.94
C TYR A 180 2.51 -22.22 1.72
N PHE A 181 3.75 -22.17 1.22
CA PHE A 181 4.16 -21.30 0.12
C PHE A 181 3.54 -21.73 -1.21
N LEU A 182 3.03 -20.73 -1.94
CA LEU A 182 2.72 -20.80 -3.36
C LEU A 182 3.35 -19.63 -4.10
N PRO A 183 3.87 -19.86 -5.32
CA PRO A 183 4.25 -18.76 -6.19
C PRO A 183 2.98 -17.99 -6.65
N PRO A 184 3.06 -16.67 -6.91
CA PRO A 184 1.90 -15.85 -7.24
C PRO A 184 1.11 -16.32 -8.46
N GLU A 185 1.76 -16.97 -9.42
CA GLU A 185 1.15 -17.52 -10.64
C GLU A 185 0.12 -18.62 -10.33
N ARG A 186 0.19 -19.21 -9.13
CA ARG A 186 -0.76 -20.22 -8.63
C ARG A 186 -1.87 -19.62 -7.76
N ALA A 187 -2.04 -18.29 -7.76
CA ALA A 187 -3.11 -17.63 -7.00
C ALA A 187 -4.51 -18.20 -7.32
N GLY A 188 -4.77 -18.54 -8.58
CA GLY A 188 -6.04 -19.14 -9.02
C GLY A 188 -6.39 -20.49 -8.36
N GLU A 189 -5.41 -21.18 -7.76
CA GLU A 189 -5.64 -22.45 -7.06
C GLU A 189 -6.16 -22.26 -5.62
N CYS A 190 -5.98 -21.07 -5.03
CA CYS A 190 -6.28 -20.83 -3.62
C CYS A 190 -7.21 -19.62 -3.38
N VAL A 191 -7.00 -18.51 -4.09
CA VAL A 191 -7.76 -17.24 -3.89
C VAL A 191 -9.27 -17.42 -4.08
N PRO A 192 -9.78 -18.14 -5.11
CA PRO A 192 -11.23 -18.34 -5.30
C PRO A 192 -11.93 -19.11 -4.19
N TYR A 193 -11.17 -19.77 -3.31
CA TYR A 193 -11.68 -20.61 -2.23
C TYR A 193 -11.43 -20.01 -0.84
N ALA A 194 -10.74 -18.88 -0.75
CA ALA A 194 -10.39 -18.25 0.52
C ALA A 194 -11.61 -17.57 1.15
N ASP A 195 -11.91 -17.91 2.41
CA ASP A 195 -12.88 -17.19 3.24
C ASP A 195 -12.25 -15.91 3.82
N LEU A 196 -10.94 -15.93 4.05
CA LEU A 196 -10.13 -14.80 4.48
C LEU A 196 -8.98 -14.57 3.50
N LEU A 197 -8.90 -13.37 2.94
CA LEU A 197 -7.84 -12.94 2.04
C LEU A 197 -7.11 -11.73 2.64
N VAL A 198 -5.86 -11.92 3.06
CA VAL A 198 -5.03 -10.87 3.66
C VAL A 198 -3.97 -10.44 2.66
N ILE A 199 -4.06 -9.22 2.15
CA ILE A 199 -3.27 -8.73 1.02
C ILE A 199 -2.37 -7.58 1.45
N THR A 200 -1.07 -7.68 1.17
CA THR A 200 -0.17 -6.54 1.33
C THR A 200 -0.57 -5.37 0.44
N GLY A 201 -0.51 -4.14 0.97
CA GLY A 201 -0.76 -2.91 0.22
C GLY A 201 0.28 -2.64 -0.88
N VAL A 202 1.34 -3.45 -0.99
CA VAL A 202 2.28 -3.39 -2.12
C VAL A 202 1.62 -3.77 -3.46
N THR A 203 0.44 -4.41 -3.43
CA THR A 203 -0.24 -4.92 -4.63
C THR A 203 -0.99 -3.91 -5.53
N ILE A 204 -1.61 -2.80 -5.13
CA ILE A 204 -0.89 -1.61 -4.68
C ILE A 204 -0.01 -1.05 -5.80
N LEU A 205 1.22 -0.80 -5.38
CA LEU A 205 2.32 -0.29 -6.17
C LEU A 205 2.64 -1.08 -7.43
N ASN A 206 2.44 -2.40 -7.45
CA ASN A 206 2.84 -3.26 -8.56
C ASN A 206 1.69 -3.81 -9.44
N ASP A 207 0.50 -3.19 -9.38
CA ASP A 207 -0.68 -3.51 -10.22
C ASP A 207 -1.21 -4.96 -10.13
N THR A 208 -0.97 -5.67 -9.03
CA THR A 208 -1.48 -7.04 -8.84
C THR A 208 -2.78 -7.13 -8.04
N LEU A 209 -3.21 -6.05 -7.36
CA LEU A 209 -4.44 -6.05 -6.56
C LEU A 209 -5.72 -6.32 -7.39
N PRO A 210 -5.94 -5.69 -8.58
CA PRO A 210 -7.17 -5.91 -9.34
C PRO A 210 -7.39 -7.39 -9.69
N GLU A 211 -6.34 -8.09 -10.11
CA GLU A 211 -6.42 -9.50 -10.47
C GLU A 211 -6.78 -10.36 -9.25
N LEU A 212 -6.12 -10.13 -8.11
CA LEU A 212 -6.41 -10.82 -6.85
C LEU A 212 -7.86 -10.63 -6.40
N LEU A 213 -8.37 -9.38 -6.45
CA LEU A 213 -9.75 -9.09 -6.09
C LEU A 213 -10.75 -9.71 -7.07
N SER A 214 -10.42 -9.79 -8.36
CA SER A 214 -11.31 -10.41 -9.35
C SER A 214 -11.47 -11.92 -9.16
N MET A 215 -10.47 -12.58 -8.56
CA MET A 215 -10.52 -13.99 -8.18
C MET A 215 -11.16 -14.22 -6.81
N ALA A 216 -11.33 -13.18 -5.99
CA ALA A 216 -11.73 -13.35 -4.60
C ALA A 216 -13.11 -14.01 -4.47
N LYS A 217 -13.23 -14.93 -3.51
CA LYS A 217 -14.51 -15.58 -3.19
C LYS A 217 -15.54 -14.53 -2.81
N LYS A 218 -16.78 -14.68 -3.32
CA LYS A 218 -17.90 -13.82 -2.92
C LYS A 218 -18.10 -13.88 -1.40
N ASN A 219 -18.25 -12.71 -0.76
CA ASN A 219 -18.40 -12.54 0.68
C ASN A 219 -17.18 -12.96 1.52
N ALA A 220 -15.99 -13.09 0.92
CA ALA A 220 -14.76 -13.24 1.70
C ALA A 220 -14.50 -12.01 2.57
N GLU A 221 -13.88 -12.22 3.72
CA GLU A 221 -13.22 -11.14 4.46
C GLU A 221 -11.93 -10.79 3.73
N ILE A 222 -11.79 -9.54 3.29
CA ILE A 222 -10.64 -9.07 2.51
C ILE A 222 -9.99 -7.89 3.23
N LEU A 223 -8.82 -8.15 3.82
CA LEU A 223 -7.98 -7.14 4.43
C LEU A 223 -6.87 -6.71 3.47
N VAL A 224 -6.78 -5.44 3.12
CA VAL A 224 -5.59 -4.86 2.48
C VAL A 224 -4.78 -4.08 3.52
N VAL A 225 -3.51 -4.45 3.71
CA VAL A 225 -2.71 -4.00 4.87
C VAL A 225 -1.32 -3.50 4.50
N GLY A 226 -0.90 -2.43 5.15
CA GLY A 226 0.44 -1.84 5.08
C GLY A 226 0.39 -0.36 4.73
N PRO A 227 1.46 0.40 5.00
CA PRO A 227 1.48 1.86 4.79
C PRO A 227 1.09 2.31 3.38
N THR A 228 1.36 1.50 2.36
CA THR A 228 0.96 1.77 0.96
C THR A 228 -0.56 1.84 0.77
N ALA A 229 -1.35 1.16 1.60
CA ALA A 229 -2.81 1.11 1.54
C ALA A 229 -3.48 2.10 2.51
N SER A 230 -2.95 3.33 2.59
CA SER A 230 -3.48 4.41 3.45
C SER A 230 -4.25 5.47 2.66
N MET A 231 -4.85 5.08 1.53
CA MET A 231 -5.68 5.94 0.68
C MET A 231 -7.14 5.95 1.13
N LEU A 232 -7.95 6.83 0.54
CA LEU A 232 -9.41 6.85 0.78
C LEU A 232 -10.03 5.46 0.49
N PRO A 233 -10.99 5.01 1.31
CA PRO A 233 -11.44 3.62 1.31
C PRO A 233 -12.41 3.27 0.18
N ASP A 234 -13.18 4.23 -0.33
CA ASP A 234 -14.30 4.00 -1.25
C ASP A 234 -13.89 3.25 -2.52
N CYS A 235 -12.74 3.61 -3.10
CA CYS A 235 -12.21 2.97 -4.29
C CYS A 235 -11.84 1.49 -4.09
N LEU A 236 -11.47 1.09 -2.87
CA LEU A 236 -11.14 -0.30 -2.53
C LEU A 236 -12.37 -1.07 -2.05
N PHE A 237 -13.21 -0.45 -1.21
CA PHE A 237 -14.40 -1.09 -0.67
C PHE A 237 -15.48 -1.33 -1.73
N SER A 238 -15.57 -0.46 -2.75
CA SER A 238 -16.42 -0.72 -3.92
C SER A 238 -16.01 -1.97 -4.71
N LYS A 239 -14.81 -2.50 -4.48
CA LYS A 239 -14.23 -3.68 -5.15
C LYS A 239 -14.11 -4.90 -4.23
N GLY A 240 -14.86 -4.89 -3.12
CA GLY A 240 -14.99 -6.05 -2.23
C GLY A 240 -14.00 -6.10 -1.06
N VAL A 241 -13.07 -5.15 -0.96
CA VAL A 241 -12.24 -5.01 0.26
C VAL A 241 -13.15 -4.70 1.45
N THR A 242 -12.98 -5.40 2.57
CA THR A 242 -13.83 -5.25 3.76
C THR A 242 -13.14 -4.44 4.86
N MET A 243 -11.80 -4.44 4.87
CA MET A 243 -11.00 -3.74 5.88
C MET A 243 -9.68 -3.22 5.28
N LEU A 244 -9.25 -2.03 5.71
CA LEU A 244 -7.91 -1.51 5.46
C LEU A 244 -7.11 -1.44 6.76
N GLY A 245 -5.88 -1.93 6.72
CA GLY A 245 -4.89 -1.76 7.78
C GLY A 245 -3.80 -0.80 7.32
N GLY A 246 -3.99 0.50 7.54
CA GLY A 246 -3.09 1.56 7.05
C GLY A 246 -2.22 2.14 8.14
N ILE A 247 -1.71 3.35 7.86
CA ILE A 247 -1.15 4.22 8.87
C ILE A 247 -1.64 5.66 8.69
N GLN A 248 -1.56 6.45 9.76
CA GLN A 248 -1.61 7.90 9.70
C GLN A 248 -0.27 8.48 10.15
N VAL A 249 0.36 9.28 9.30
CA VAL A 249 1.59 10.01 9.67
C VAL A 249 1.23 11.14 10.61
N THR A 250 1.79 11.15 11.82
CA THR A 250 1.51 12.16 12.85
C THR A 250 2.60 13.22 12.96
N LYS A 251 3.82 12.89 12.54
CA LYS A 251 5.00 13.78 12.59
C LYS A 251 5.86 13.59 11.35
N ALA A 252 5.49 14.29 10.28
CA ALA A 252 6.04 14.05 8.95
C ALA A 252 7.54 14.32 8.85
N ASP A 253 8.06 15.38 9.47
CA ASP A 253 9.48 15.72 9.36
C ASP A 253 10.37 14.65 10.01
N GLU A 254 10.08 14.31 11.26
CA GLU A 254 10.82 13.29 12.01
C GLU A 254 10.70 11.90 11.39
N LEU A 255 9.51 11.58 10.86
CA LEU A 255 9.31 10.32 10.16
C LEU A 255 10.18 10.24 8.89
N LEU A 256 10.24 11.32 8.10
CA LEU A 256 11.04 11.36 6.88
C LEU A 256 12.55 11.38 7.16
N ASP A 257 12.99 11.90 8.31
CA ASP A 257 14.37 11.76 8.78
C ASP A 257 14.71 10.29 9.01
N ILE A 258 13.91 9.58 9.80
CA ILE A 258 14.09 8.15 10.08
C ILE A 258 14.09 7.32 8.79
N ILE A 259 13.18 7.61 7.86
CA ILE A 259 13.16 6.91 6.56
C ILE A 259 14.46 7.16 5.77
N SER A 260 14.94 8.40 5.75
CA SER A 260 16.17 8.76 5.02
C SER A 260 17.43 8.11 5.61
N GLU A 261 17.38 7.70 6.87
CA GLU A 261 18.43 6.95 7.58
C GLU A 261 18.32 5.43 7.39
N GLY A 262 17.39 4.95 6.55
CA GLY A 262 17.16 3.52 6.32
C GLY A 262 16.20 2.87 7.34
N GLY A 263 15.48 3.69 8.10
CA GLY A 263 14.47 3.25 9.04
C GLY A 263 13.33 2.47 8.40
N SER A 264 12.65 1.69 9.24
CA SER A 264 11.54 0.81 8.88
C SER A 264 10.38 1.01 9.86
N GLY A 265 9.25 0.32 9.64
CA GLY A 265 8.07 0.43 10.51
C GLY A 265 8.37 0.24 12.00
N TYR A 266 9.32 -0.63 12.35
CA TYR A 266 9.76 -0.85 13.74
C TYR A 266 10.34 0.41 14.42
N HIS A 267 10.82 1.37 13.64
CA HIS A 267 11.46 2.58 14.15
C HIS A 267 10.47 3.73 14.34
N PHE A 268 9.39 3.80 13.54
CA PHE A 268 8.47 4.95 13.53
C PHE A 268 7.03 4.66 13.97
N PHE A 269 6.56 3.40 13.95
CA PHE A 269 5.21 3.07 14.42
C PHE A 269 5.05 3.40 15.91
N GLY A 270 3.93 4.05 16.26
CA GLY A 270 3.62 4.51 17.61
C GLY A 270 4.42 5.74 18.08
N LYS A 271 5.24 6.33 17.19
CA LYS A 271 6.05 7.53 17.50
C LYS A 271 5.78 8.68 16.54
N TYR A 272 5.83 8.39 15.24
CA TYR A 272 5.69 9.37 14.16
C TYR A 272 4.66 8.97 13.11
N ALA A 273 4.16 7.73 13.19
CA ALA A 273 2.95 7.29 12.54
C ALA A 273 2.18 6.33 13.45
N GLU A 274 0.87 6.42 13.43
CA GLU A 274 -0.02 5.48 14.10
C GLU A 274 -0.54 4.46 13.10
N ARG A 275 -0.69 3.20 13.54
CA ARG A 275 -1.42 2.22 12.75
C ARG A 275 -2.89 2.58 12.76
N THR A 276 -3.57 2.31 11.66
CA THR A 276 -5.00 2.57 11.53
C THR A 276 -5.73 1.33 11.05
N VAL A 277 -6.94 1.13 11.55
CA VAL A 277 -7.90 0.17 10.99
C VAL A 277 -9.10 0.95 10.49
N LEU A 278 -9.45 0.73 9.23
CA LEU A 278 -10.59 1.36 8.58
C LEU A 278 -11.54 0.29 8.05
N ARG A 279 -12.82 0.39 8.40
CA ARG A 279 -13.88 -0.53 7.96
C ARG A 279 -15.22 0.19 7.83
N ARG A 280 -16.18 -0.46 7.15
CA ARG A 280 -17.59 -0.02 7.15
C ARG A 280 -18.25 -0.27 8.50
N LYS A 281 -19.16 0.62 8.90
CA LYS A 281 -20.05 0.42 10.05
C LYS A 281 -21.17 -0.57 9.74
#